data_AF-A0A8H8MPS0-F1
#
_entry.id   AF-A0A8H8MPS0-F1
#
_cell.length_a   1.000
_cell.length_b   1.000
_cell.length_c   1.000
_cell.angle_alpha   90.00
_cell.angle_beta   90.00
_cell.angle_gamma   90.00
#
_symmetry.space_group_name_H-M   'P 1'
#
loop_
_entity.id
_entity.type
_entity.pdbx_description
1 polymer ?
#
loop_
_entity_poly.entity_id
_entity_poly.type
_entity_poly.pdbx_seq_one_letter_code
_entity_poly.pdbx_strand_id
1 'polypeptide(L)'
;MRLPNNLKDKVLAILVFGDPARNLNKPWPIDTPSVDLAPRDGSTSSQNIASFCNKGDIFCDIGAITVDPHLAYGTDGSTTVAASFVKSKI
;
A
#
# COMPACT_ATOMS: atom_id res chain seq x y z
N MET A 1 1.31 14.98 4.76
CA MET A 1 2.33 15.22 3.72
C MET A 1 1.61 15.70 2.46
N ARG A 2 2.11 16.72 1.75
CA ARG A 2 1.47 17.22 0.53
C ARG A 2 2.54 17.41 -0.55
N LEU A 3 2.47 16.62 -1.62
CA LEU A 3 3.34 16.84 -2.77
C LEU A 3 2.90 18.14 -3.50
N PRO A 4 3.86 18.92 -4.01
CA PRO A 4 3.58 19.98 -4.99
C PRO A 4 2.80 19.43 -6.19
N ASN A 5 1.87 20.22 -6.74
CA ASN A 5 0.96 19.76 -7.81
C ASN A 5 1.72 19.17 -9.01
N ASN A 6 2.83 19.80 -9.42
CA ASN A 6 3.66 19.34 -10.53
C ASN A 6 4.35 17.98 -10.30
N LEU A 7 4.36 17.46 -9.06
CA LEU A 7 4.87 16.14 -8.72
C LEU A 7 3.77 15.10 -8.57
N LYS A 8 2.54 15.51 -8.21
CA LYS A 8 1.43 14.57 -7.99
C LYS A 8 1.08 13.77 -9.23
N ASP A 9 0.96 14.45 -10.38
CA ASP A 9 0.62 13.83 -11.66
C ASP A 9 1.71 12.90 -12.20
N LYS A 10 2.91 12.92 -11.59
CA LYS A 10 4.04 12.09 -11.98
C LYS A 10 4.13 10.79 -11.16
N VAL A 11 3.30 10.64 -10.14
CA VAL A 11 3.28 9.42 -9.31
C VAL A 11 2.38 8.39 -9.97
N LEU A 12 2.97 7.37 -10.58
CA LEU A 12 2.24 6.28 -11.23
C LEU A 12 1.64 5.29 -10.22
N ALA A 13 2.35 5.05 -9.12
CA ALA A 13 1.96 4.09 -8.09
C ALA A 13 2.53 4.47 -6.72
N ILE A 14 1.80 4.16 -5.67
CA ILE A 14 2.28 4.20 -4.28
C ILE A 14 2.17 2.81 -3.69
N LEU A 15 3.27 2.32 -3.11
CA LEU A 15 3.32 1.05 -2.40
C LEU A 15 3.58 1.32 -0.93
N VAL A 16 2.76 0.75 -0.04
CA VAL A 16 2.98 0.84 1.41
C VAL A 16 2.84 -0.54 2.05
N PHE A 17 3.68 -0.82 3.04
CA PHE A 17 3.74 -2.10 3.75
C PHE A 17 3.74 -1.82 5.25
N GLY A 18 2.89 -2.52 6.01
CA GLY A 18 2.83 -2.37 7.46
C GLY A 18 2.47 -0.96 7.91
N ASP A 19 1.69 -0.24 7.10
CA ASP A 19 1.42 1.17 7.29
C ASP A 19 0.59 1.43 8.57
N PRO A 20 1.16 2.07 9.61
CA PRO A 20 0.45 2.27 10.88
C PRO A 20 -0.79 3.15 10.75
N ALA A 21 -0.81 4.00 9.73
CA ALA A 21 -1.93 4.90 9.52
C ALA A 21 -2.98 4.31 8.56
N ARG A 22 -2.85 3.06 8.10
CA ARG A 22 -3.74 2.42 7.12
C ARG A 22 -5.24 2.63 7.40
N ASN A 23 -5.62 2.64 8.67
CA ASN A 23 -7.00 2.79 9.12
C ASN A 23 -7.32 4.20 9.67
N LEU A 24 -6.38 5.14 9.55
CA LEU A 24 -6.57 6.55 9.88
C LEU A 24 -6.94 7.28 8.59
N ASN A 25 -7.88 8.23 8.63
CA ASN A 25 -8.27 9.04 7.46
C ASN A 25 -7.03 9.57 6.72
N LYS A 26 -6.71 8.98 5.55
CA LYS A 26 -5.46 9.22 4.81
C LYS A 26 -5.67 10.09 3.58
N PRO A 27 -5.28 11.37 3.61
CA PRO A 27 -5.05 12.09 2.38
C PRO A 27 -3.75 11.57 1.76
N TRP A 28 -3.88 10.69 0.78
CA TRP A 28 -2.74 10.25 -0.04
C TRP A 28 -2.11 11.45 -0.76
N PRO A 29 -0.80 11.44 -1.03
CA PRO A 29 -0.09 12.62 -1.51
C PRO A 29 -0.34 12.93 -2.99
N ILE A 30 -1.27 12.24 -3.66
CA ILE A 30 -1.57 12.34 -5.09
C ILE A 30 -3.00 12.82 -5.31
N ASP A 31 -3.30 13.25 -6.53
CA ASP A 31 -4.66 13.56 -6.94
C ASP A 31 -5.39 12.25 -7.28
N THR A 32 -6.68 12.16 -6.93
CA THR A 32 -7.54 10.98 -7.16
C THR A 32 -6.94 9.63 -6.69
N PRO A 33 -6.65 9.47 -5.38
CA PRO A 33 -6.14 8.21 -4.87
C PRO A 33 -7.21 7.10 -4.95
N SER A 34 -6.82 5.95 -5.51
CA SER A 34 -7.62 4.73 -5.59
C SER A 34 -6.82 3.59 -4.99
N VAL A 35 -7.25 3.15 -3.80
CA VAL A 35 -6.47 2.27 -2.94
C VAL A 35 -6.92 0.82 -3.10
N ASP A 36 -5.94 -0.06 -3.24
CA ASP A 36 -6.09 -1.48 -3.04
C ASP A 36 -5.67 -1.86 -1.61
N LEU A 37 -6.65 -2.30 -0.83
CA LEU A 37 -6.43 -2.77 0.54
C LEU A 37 -6.16 -4.28 0.59
N ALA A 38 -6.38 -5.04 -0.47
CA ALA A 38 -6.08 -6.46 -0.49
C ALA A 38 -5.25 -6.85 -1.73
N PRO A 39 -4.03 -6.29 -1.93
CA PRO A 39 -3.30 -6.48 -3.18
C PRO A 39 -2.95 -7.94 -3.51
N ARG A 40 -2.90 -8.82 -2.51
CA ARG A 40 -2.64 -10.25 -2.70
C ARG A 40 -3.83 -10.99 -3.33
N ASP A 41 -5.02 -10.43 -3.25
CA ASP A 41 -6.24 -11.00 -3.86
C ASP A 41 -6.43 -10.52 -5.32
N GLY A 42 -5.49 -9.70 -5.81
CA GLY A 42 -5.49 -9.12 -7.14
C GLY A 42 -5.88 -7.65 -7.15
N SER A 43 -5.25 -6.90 -8.05
CA SER A 43 -5.49 -5.46 -8.21
C SER A 43 -6.13 -5.17 -9.56
N THR A 44 -6.87 -4.07 -9.63
CA THR A 44 -7.45 -3.54 -10.87
C THR A 44 -6.54 -2.48 -11.50
N SER A 45 -6.77 -2.20 -12.79
CA SER A 45 -6.02 -1.16 -13.51
C SER A 45 -6.30 0.25 -12.98
N SER A 46 -7.49 0.51 -12.42
CA SER A 46 -7.89 1.82 -11.90
C SER A 46 -7.33 2.16 -10.51
N GLN A 47 -6.81 1.19 -9.77
CA GLN A 47 -6.12 1.42 -8.50
C GLN A 47 -4.70 1.94 -8.76
N ASN A 48 -4.25 2.94 -8.00
CA ASN A 48 -2.92 3.54 -8.10
C ASN A 48 -2.14 3.49 -6.78
N ILE A 49 -2.71 2.88 -5.74
CA ILE A 49 -2.07 2.65 -4.46
C ILE A 49 -2.29 1.20 -4.05
N ALA A 50 -1.23 0.50 -3.68
CA ALA A 50 -1.32 -0.83 -3.08
C ALA A 50 -0.88 -0.76 -1.62
N SER A 51 -1.80 -1.03 -0.71
CA SER A 51 -1.54 -1.03 0.73
C SER A 51 -1.51 -2.47 1.22
N PHE A 52 -0.33 -2.93 1.62
CA PHE A 52 -0.11 -4.27 2.17
C PHE A 52 -0.23 -4.20 3.69
N CYS A 53 -1.08 -5.08 4.23
CA CYS A 53 -1.14 -5.36 5.65
C CYS A 53 -1.21 -6.87 5.84
N ASN A 54 -0.28 -7.42 6.61
CA ASN A 54 -0.34 -8.80 7.04
C ASN A 54 -1.32 -8.94 8.17
N LYS A 55 -2.15 -9.99 8.12
CA LYS A 55 -3.01 -10.34 9.24
C LYS A 55 -2.14 -10.57 10.48
N GLY A 56 -2.46 -9.92 11.58
CA GLY A 56 -1.67 -9.96 12.81
C GLY A 56 -0.54 -8.93 12.89
N ASP A 57 -0.28 -8.11 11.87
CA ASP A 57 0.67 -7.00 11.97
C ASP A 57 0.12 -5.94 12.94
N ILE A 58 0.74 -5.81 14.12
CA ILE A 58 0.35 -4.90 15.20
C ILE A 58 0.20 -3.43 14.75
N PHE A 59 0.86 -3.02 13.66
CA PHE A 59 0.84 -1.63 13.24
C PHE A 59 -0.34 -1.32 12.32
N CYS A 60 -0.67 -2.21 11.38
CA CYS A 60 -1.66 -1.92 10.34
C CYS A 60 -2.98 -2.72 10.49
N ASP A 61 -3.00 -3.77 11.30
CA ASP A 61 -4.18 -4.62 11.57
C ASP A 61 -4.76 -4.30 12.95
N ILE A 62 -5.94 -3.69 13.00
CA ILE A 62 -6.53 -3.21 14.26
C ILE A 62 -6.80 -4.40 15.18
N GLY A 63 -6.28 -4.33 16.40
CA GLY A 63 -6.47 -5.36 17.43
C GLY A 63 -5.44 -6.50 17.37
N ALA A 64 -4.51 -6.45 16.42
CA ALA A 64 -3.37 -7.35 16.41
C ALA A 64 -2.32 -6.98 17.49
N ILE A 65 -1.45 -7.95 17.83
CA ILE A 65 -0.45 -7.80 18.91
C ILE A 65 0.94 -8.38 18.56
N THR A 66 1.18 -8.80 17.31
CA THR A 66 2.45 -9.44 16.92
C THR A 66 3.26 -8.62 15.93
N VAL A 67 4.59 -8.70 16.08
CA VAL A 67 5.55 -7.98 15.23
C VAL A 67 6.02 -8.85 14.05
N ASP A 68 6.02 -10.18 14.18
CA ASP A 68 6.51 -11.08 13.12
C ASP A 68 5.83 -10.84 11.76
N PRO A 69 4.49 -10.65 11.67
CA PRO A 69 3.86 -10.37 10.39
C PRO A 69 4.31 -9.04 9.76
N HIS A 70 4.72 -8.06 10.57
CA HIS A 70 5.27 -6.79 10.09
C HIS A 70 6.64 -6.96 9.44
N LEU A 71 7.47 -7.86 9.96
CA LEU A 71 8.82 -8.10 9.45
C LEU A 71 8.84 -8.99 8.20
N ALA A 72 7.71 -9.63 7.89
CA ALA A 72 7.62 -10.64 6.83
C ALA A 72 7.45 -10.09 5.40
N TYR A 73 7.11 -8.80 5.21
CA TYR A 73 6.80 -8.26 3.86
C TYR A 73 7.91 -8.45 2.83
N GLY A 74 9.18 -8.49 3.27
CA GLY A 74 10.33 -8.71 2.41
C GLY A 74 10.45 -10.16 1.88
N THR A 75 9.81 -11.11 2.55
CA THR A 75 10.01 -12.56 2.33
C THR A 75 8.72 -13.33 2.03
N ASP A 76 7.55 -12.76 2.31
CA ASP A 76 6.24 -13.40 2.15
C ASP A 76 5.61 -13.25 0.74
N GLY A 77 6.37 -12.71 -0.21
CA GLY A 77 5.93 -12.46 -1.58
C GLY A 77 5.22 -11.11 -1.80
N SER A 78 5.02 -10.29 -0.77
CA SER A 78 4.38 -8.96 -0.91
C SER A 78 5.10 -8.07 -1.90
N THR A 79 6.43 -8.08 -1.88
CA THR A 79 7.26 -7.29 -2.81
C THR A 79 7.09 -7.74 -4.26
N THR A 80 6.90 -9.04 -4.51
CA THR A 80 6.61 -9.58 -5.85
C THR A 80 5.25 -9.12 -6.36
N VAL A 81 4.23 -9.16 -5.50
CA VAL A 81 2.89 -8.64 -5.83
C VAL A 81 2.96 -7.13 -6.09
N ALA A 82 3.67 -6.39 -5.25
CA ALA A 82 3.85 -4.95 -5.41
C ALA A 82 4.59 -4.58 -6.70
N ALA A 83 5.61 -5.35 -7.09
CA ALA A 83 6.30 -5.17 -8.37
C ALA A 83 5.35 -5.40 -9.56
N SER A 84 4.50 -6.42 -9.47
CA SER A 84 3.47 -6.71 -10.49
C SER A 84 2.43 -5.59 -10.57
N PHE A 85 2.01 -5.05 -9.42
CA PHE A 85 1.14 -3.88 -9.34
C PHE A 85 1.73 -2.69 -10.09
N VAL A 86 2.98 -2.32 -9.80
CA VAL A 86 3.66 -1.19 -10.46
C VAL A 86 3.80 -1.43 -11.96
N LYS A 87 4.17 -2.65 -12.38
CA LYS A 87 4.28 -3.00 -13.80
C LYS A 87 2.98 -2.78 -14.57
N SER A 88 1.81 -2.94 -13.93
CA SER A 88 0.52 -2.68 -14.56
C SER A 88 0.17 -1.19 -14.75
N LYS A 89 1.02 -0.27 -14.24
CA LYS A 89 0.83 1.19 -14.32
C LYS A 89 1.79 1.86 -15.30
N ILE A 90 2.61 1.08 -16.01
CA ILE A 90 3.63 1.53 -16.97
C ILE A 90 3.22 1.08 -18.37
#